data_AF-A0A645J013-F1
#
_entry.id   AF-A0A645J013-F1
#
_cell.length_a   1.000
_cell.length_b   1.000
_cell.length_c   1.000
_cell.angle_alpha   90.00
_cell.angle_beta   90.00
_cell.angle_gamma   90.00
#
_symmetry.space_group_name_H-M   'P 1'
#
loop_
_entity.id
_entity.type
_entity.pdbx_description
1 polymer ?
#
loop_
_entity_poly.entity_id
_entity_poly.type
_entity_poly.pdbx_seq_one_letter_code
_entity_poly.pdbx_strand_id
1 'polypeptide(L)'
;MVVNDPAAKTDIGVSLRYALEEFLAAWGGRVAYVIHKNKAITPAPERIKVQFNATGQKKENNDIAYEEYKLFTEGQEINLKKQGPCSIMFKTQKKERYSYYLNVEEVLDNSLIAEKESTSLWIPHKHILDISNLENQQAYDFRIVCENAVTYDGVLTIS
;
A
#
# COMPACT_ATOMS: atom_id res chain seq x y z
N MET A 1 31.16 -14.66 9.02
CA MET A 1 29.82 -15.14 9.41
C MET A 1 29.67 -15.04 10.92
N VAL A 2 28.46 -14.78 11.44
CA VAL A 2 28.23 -14.65 12.89
C VAL A 2 27.63 -15.95 13.43
N VAL A 3 28.22 -16.53 14.47
CA VAL A 3 27.74 -17.74 15.14
C VAL A 3 27.60 -17.47 16.62
N ASN A 4 26.47 -17.88 17.20
CA ASN A 4 26.31 -17.99 18.64
C ASN A 4 26.75 -19.40 19.04
N ASP A 5 28.02 -19.56 19.41
CA ASP A 5 28.58 -20.84 19.87
C ASP A 5 28.29 -21.00 21.39
N PRO A 6 27.41 -21.93 21.79
CA PRO A 6 27.06 -22.13 23.20
C PRO A 6 28.22 -22.62 24.06
N ALA A 7 29.28 -23.18 23.45
CA ALA A 7 30.45 -23.70 24.15
C ALA A 7 31.56 -22.64 24.34
N ALA A 8 31.44 -21.47 23.68
CA ALA A 8 32.54 -20.52 23.60
C ALA A 8 32.74 -19.60 24.83
N LYS A 9 31.77 -19.48 25.76
CA LYS A 9 31.92 -19.06 27.19
C LYS A 9 30.57 -18.77 27.88
N THR A 10 30.63 -18.60 29.20
CA THR A 10 29.55 -18.63 30.22
C THR A 10 28.54 -17.46 30.23
N ASP A 11 28.63 -16.47 29.36
CA ASP A 11 27.70 -15.32 29.38
C ASP A 11 26.69 -15.38 28.22
N ILE A 12 25.43 -15.11 28.56
CA ILE A 12 24.29 -15.11 27.63
C ILE A 12 24.48 -13.99 26.60
N GLY A 13 24.49 -14.34 25.30
CA GLY A 13 24.32 -13.39 24.20
C GLY A 13 25.58 -12.96 23.44
N VAL A 14 26.71 -13.64 23.60
CA VAL A 14 27.93 -13.31 22.83
C VAL A 14 27.88 -13.93 21.43
N SER A 15 27.83 -13.07 20.41
CA SER A 15 27.93 -13.43 19.00
C SER A 15 29.38 -13.34 18.52
N LEU A 16 29.95 -14.48 18.10
CA LEU A 16 31.32 -14.56 17.58
C LEU A 16 31.35 -14.47 16.06
N ARG A 17 32.38 -13.81 15.52
CA ARG A 17 32.61 -13.70 14.08
C ARG A 17 33.63 -14.75 13.67
N TYR A 18 33.21 -15.70 12.84
CA TYR A 18 34.07 -16.70 12.22
C TYR A 18 34.35 -16.34 10.77
N ALA A 19 35.56 -16.64 10.29
CA ALA A 19 35.82 -16.66 8.85
C ALA A 19 34.97 -17.78 8.20
N LEU A 20 34.49 -17.54 6.98
CA LEU A 20 33.63 -18.50 6.29
C LEU A 20 34.36 -19.83 6.04
N GLU A 21 35.64 -19.74 5.69
CA GLU A 21 36.52 -20.89 5.41
C GLU A 21 36.69 -21.81 6.61
N GLU A 22 36.74 -21.26 7.82
CA GLU A 22 36.85 -22.02 9.07
C GLU A 22 35.51 -22.68 9.45
N PHE A 23 34.40 -21.99 9.21
CA PHE A 23 33.08 -22.52 9.56
C PHE A 23 32.66 -23.68 8.67
N LEU A 24 32.88 -23.59 7.36
CA LEU A 24 32.38 -24.59 6.41
C LEU A 24 32.95 -25.99 6.67
N ALA A 25 34.21 -26.08 7.13
CA ALA A 25 34.83 -27.36 7.48
C ALA A 25 34.24 -27.96 8.77
N ALA A 26 33.81 -27.13 9.72
CA ALA A 26 33.23 -27.57 11.01
C ALA A 26 31.70 -27.76 10.95
N TRP A 27 31.03 -27.17 9.97
CA TRP A 27 29.58 -27.22 9.84
C TRP A 27 29.12 -28.54 9.24
N GLY A 28 28.37 -29.34 10.02
CA GLY A 28 27.84 -30.64 9.58
C GLY A 28 26.75 -30.59 8.50
N GLY A 29 26.54 -29.45 7.84
CA GLY A 29 25.64 -29.28 6.69
C GLY A 29 24.14 -29.36 6.99
N ARG A 30 23.74 -29.53 8.26
CA ARG A 30 22.33 -29.65 8.67
C ARG A 30 21.84 -28.32 9.25
N VAL A 31 20.63 -27.90 8.84
CA VAL A 31 19.97 -26.67 9.32
C VAL A 31 18.61 -27.03 9.88
N ALA A 32 18.31 -26.53 11.08
CA ALA A 32 16.96 -26.51 11.62
C ALA A 32 16.47 -25.06 11.63
N TYR A 33 15.38 -24.79 10.92
CA TYR A 33 14.72 -23.49 10.95
C TYR A 33 13.70 -23.49 12.11
N VAL A 34 13.89 -22.61 13.10
CA VAL A 34 12.89 -22.37 14.14
C VAL A 34 12.05 -21.17 13.71
N ILE A 35 10.78 -21.41 13.42
CA ILE A 35 9.81 -20.36 13.09
C ILE A 35 8.82 -20.28 14.25
N HIS A 36 8.85 -19.18 15.01
CA HIS A 36 7.89 -18.95 16.09
C HIS A 36 6.49 -18.71 15.49
N LYS A 37 5.47 -19.47 15.95
CA LYS A 37 4.07 -19.33 15.51
C LYS A 37 3.47 -17.96 15.84
N ASN A 38 3.93 -17.33 16.93
CA ASN A 38 3.66 -15.93 17.23
C ASN A 38 4.88 -15.13 16.78
N LYS A 39 4.83 -14.65 15.54
CA LYS A 39 5.88 -13.84 14.94
C LYS A 39 6.24 -12.69 15.89
N ALA A 40 7.53 -12.39 16.01
CA ALA A 40 7.94 -11.02 16.28
C ALA A 40 7.13 -10.14 15.32
N ILE A 41 6.33 -9.22 15.87
CA ILE A 41 5.49 -8.34 15.08
C ILE A 41 6.44 -7.60 14.15
N THR A 42 6.56 -8.03 12.90
CA THR A 42 7.06 -7.16 11.85
C THR A 42 6.13 -5.96 11.93
N PRO A 43 6.60 -4.75 12.29
CA PRO A 43 5.72 -3.61 12.32
C PRO A 43 5.02 -3.60 10.97
N ALA A 44 3.69 -3.68 10.98
CA ALA A 44 2.94 -3.52 9.76
C ALA A 44 3.42 -2.19 9.14
N PRO A 45 3.66 -2.13 7.82
CA PRO A 45 4.07 -0.88 7.19
C PRO A 45 3.14 0.22 7.68
N GLU A 46 3.74 1.33 8.13
CA GLU A 46 2.99 2.44 8.70
C GLU A 46 1.93 2.88 7.70
N ARG A 47 0.67 2.90 8.15
CA ARG A 47 -0.48 3.20 7.30
C ARG A 47 -0.98 4.59 7.63
N ILE A 48 -0.86 5.48 6.66
CA ILE A 48 -1.29 6.86 6.79
C ILE A 48 -2.79 6.90 6.48
N LYS A 49 -3.58 7.44 7.40
CA LYS A 49 -5.03 7.61 7.20
C LYS A 49 -5.29 8.79 6.28
N VAL A 50 -6.07 8.54 5.23
CA VAL A 50 -6.37 9.55 4.22
C VAL A 50 -7.85 9.60 3.88
N GLN A 51 -8.27 10.72 3.28
CA GLN A 51 -9.63 10.94 2.83
C GLN A 51 -9.63 11.44 1.38
N PHE A 52 -10.55 10.90 0.59
CA PHE A 52 -10.91 11.49 -0.70
C PHE A 52 -12.01 12.52 -0.49
N ASN A 53 -11.72 13.76 -0.89
CA ASN A 53 -12.69 14.83 -0.93
C ASN A 53 -13.07 15.10 -2.38
N ALA A 54 -14.34 14.89 -2.73
CA ALA A 54 -14.86 15.28 -4.03
C ALA A 54 -14.78 16.80 -4.18
N THR A 55 -14.29 17.28 -5.32
CA THR A 55 -14.22 18.72 -5.61
C THR A 55 -15.53 19.25 -6.21
N GLY A 56 -16.42 18.35 -6.63
CA GLY A 56 -17.63 18.64 -7.38
C GLY A 56 -17.42 18.76 -8.90
N GLN A 57 -16.18 18.68 -9.39
CA GLN A 57 -15.90 18.65 -10.82
C GLN A 57 -16.18 17.25 -11.40
N LYS A 58 -16.83 17.23 -12.56
CA LYS A 58 -17.18 16.00 -13.28
C LYS A 58 -16.79 16.15 -14.75
N LYS A 59 -16.34 15.07 -15.37
CA LYS A 59 -16.06 15.00 -16.81
C LYS A 59 -16.60 13.71 -17.40
N GLU A 60 -16.89 13.72 -18.68
CA GLU A 60 -17.36 12.56 -19.42
C GLU A 60 -16.42 12.29 -20.59
N ASN A 61 -15.99 11.05 -20.76
CA ASN A 61 -15.14 10.62 -21.87
C ASN A 61 -15.53 9.20 -22.29
N ASN A 62 -15.81 8.98 -23.58
CA ASN A 62 -16.22 7.70 -24.13
C ASN A 62 -17.37 7.03 -23.34
N ASP A 63 -18.43 7.79 -23.01
CA ASP A 63 -19.59 7.34 -22.21
C ASP A 63 -19.24 6.89 -20.78
N ILE A 64 -18.07 7.27 -20.26
CA ILE A 64 -17.65 7.05 -18.87
C ILE A 64 -17.66 8.39 -18.14
N ALA A 65 -18.47 8.48 -17.09
CA ALA A 65 -18.48 9.60 -16.16
C ALA A 65 -17.37 9.46 -15.11
N TYR A 66 -16.59 10.52 -14.94
CA TYR A 66 -15.54 10.67 -13.95
C TYR A 66 -15.90 11.80 -12.98
N GLU A 67 -15.50 11.62 -11.73
CA GLU A 67 -15.55 12.66 -10.72
C GLU A 67 -14.15 12.92 -10.19
N GLU A 68 -13.86 14.20 -9.92
CA GLU A 68 -12.58 14.63 -9.42
C GLU A 68 -12.53 14.55 -7.89
N TYR A 69 -11.47 13.90 -7.39
CA TYR A 69 -11.17 13.77 -5.97
C TYR A 69 -9.78 14.31 -5.66
N LYS A 70 -9.63 14.87 -4.46
CA LYS A 70 -8.35 15.24 -3.87
C LYS A 70 -8.10 14.43 -2.61
N LEU A 71 -6.84 14.02 -2.40
CA LEU A 71 -6.44 13.20 -1.27
C LEU A 71 -5.88 14.07 -0.14
N PHE A 72 -6.35 13.85 1.08
CA PHE A 72 -5.89 14.60 2.26
C PHE A 72 -5.44 13.68 3.40
N THR A 73 -4.39 14.06 4.13
CA THR A 73 -4.00 13.53 5.45
C THR A 73 -3.96 14.67 6.44
N GLU A 74 -4.65 14.55 7.58
CA GLU A 74 -4.61 15.57 8.66
C GLU A 74 -4.84 17.01 8.17
N GLY A 75 -5.67 17.20 7.13
CA GLY A 75 -5.96 18.51 6.52
C GLY A 75 -4.94 19.00 5.49
N GLN A 76 -3.86 18.24 5.22
CA GLN A 76 -2.88 18.53 4.17
C GLN A 76 -3.17 17.73 2.90
N GLU A 77 -3.14 18.41 1.76
CA GLU A 77 -3.33 17.78 0.46
C GLU A 77 -2.10 16.96 0.06
N ILE A 78 -2.32 15.71 -0.36
CA ILE A 78 -1.28 14.78 -0.78
C ILE A 78 -1.15 14.80 -2.29
N ASN A 79 0.07 15.03 -2.77
CA ASN A 79 0.42 14.83 -4.16
C ASN A 79 1.03 13.44 -4.38
N LEU A 80 0.23 12.50 -4.90
CA LEU A 80 0.70 11.14 -5.19
C LEU A 80 1.80 11.08 -6.26
N LYS A 81 1.90 12.05 -7.19
CA LYS A 81 2.98 12.09 -8.18
C LYS A 81 4.37 12.23 -7.53
N LYS A 82 4.44 12.82 -6.33
CA LYS A 82 5.70 12.94 -5.57
C LYS A 82 6.10 11.65 -4.84
N GLN A 83 5.20 10.66 -4.78
CA GLN A 83 5.40 9.40 -4.02
C GLN A 83 5.88 8.24 -4.89
N GLY A 84 6.02 8.45 -6.21
CA GLY A 84 6.36 7.41 -7.18
C GLY A 84 5.12 6.67 -7.72
N PRO A 85 5.32 5.59 -8.48
CA PRO A 85 4.22 4.76 -8.97
C PRO A 85 3.39 4.25 -7.80
N CYS A 86 2.08 4.43 -7.89
CA CYS A 86 1.16 4.05 -6.84
C CYS A 86 -0.05 3.31 -7.44
N SER A 87 -0.60 2.39 -6.66
CA SER A 87 -1.76 1.60 -7.01
C SER A 87 -2.87 1.81 -6.01
N ILE A 88 -4.10 2.04 -6.49
CA ILE A 88 -5.29 2.19 -5.64
C ILE A 88 -6.09 0.90 -5.70
N MET A 89 -6.46 0.36 -4.54
CA MET A 89 -7.31 -0.79 -4.41
C MET A 89 -8.58 -0.47 -3.65
N PHE A 90 -9.71 -1.06 -4.03
CA PHE A 90 -11.00 -0.88 -3.36
C PHE A 90 -11.61 -2.18 -2.84
N LYS A 91 -12.30 -2.10 -1.70
CA LYS A 91 -13.25 -3.11 -1.22
C LYS A 91 -14.49 -2.43 -0.65
N THR A 92 -15.63 -3.11 -0.73
CA THR A 92 -16.79 -2.71 0.07
C THR A 92 -16.53 -3.04 1.54
N GLN A 93 -17.09 -2.24 2.45
CA GLN A 93 -16.94 -2.48 3.89
C GLN A 93 -17.47 -3.85 4.35
N LYS A 94 -18.40 -4.44 3.60
CA LYS A 94 -18.94 -5.78 3.83
C LYS A 94 -17.99 -6.92 3.41
N LYS A 95 -16.92 -6.63 2.66
CA LYS A 95 -15.97 -7.62 2.15
C LYS A 95 -14.64 -7.56 2.90
N GLU A 96 -14.02 -8.72 3.07
CA GLU A 96 -12.70 -8.83 3.68
C GLU A 96 -11.55 -8.52 2.71
N ARG A 97 -11.76 -8.69 1.41
CA ARG A 97 -10.72 -8.61 0.37
C ARG A 97 -10.92 -7.44 -0.60
N TYR A 98 -9.82 -6.76 -0.92
CA TYR A 98 -9.71 -5.83 -2.04
C TYR A 98 -9.90 -6.56 -3.36
N SER A 99 -10.66 -5.95 -4.28
CA SER A 99 -11.08 -6.61 -5.54
C SER A 99 -10.80 -5.77 -6.77
N TYR A 100 -10.83 -4.44 -6.65
CA TYR A 100 -10.60 -3.53 -7.77
C TYR A 100 -9.24 -2.85 -7.62
N TYR A 101 -8.51 -2.71 -8.71
CA TYR A 101 -7.16 -2.15 -8.78
C TYR A 101 -7.13 -1.09 -9.88
N LEU A 102 -6.59 0.09 -9.58
CA LEU A 102 -6.34 1.19 -10.52
C LEU A 102 -4.89 1.64 -10.38
N ASN A 103 -4.21 1.87 -11.50
CA ASN A 103 -2.94 2.59 -11.46
C ASN A 103 -3.21 4.07 -11.25
N VAL A 104 -2.39 4.74 -10.44
CA VAL A 104 -2.56 6.18 -10.18
C VAL A 104 -2.42 7.01 -11.48
N GLU A 105 -1.61 6.55 -12.43
CA GLU A 105 -1.48 7.15 -13.76
C GLU A 105 -2.77 7.08 -14.59
N GLU A 106 -3.61 6.06 -14.39
CA GLU A 106 -4.89 5.92 -15.10
C GLU A 106 -5.94 6.93 -14.59
N VAL A 107 -5.83 7.32 -13.33
CA VAL A 107 -6.78 8.24 -12.67
C VAL A 107 -6.27 9.67 -12.56
N LEU A 108 -4.97 9.95 -12.70
CA LEU A 108 -4.41 11.31 -12.66
C LEU A 108 -4.63 12.13 -13.96
N ASP A 109 -5.49 11.64 -14.85
CA ASP A 109 -5.80 12.15 -16.18
C ASP A 109 -4.72 11.92 -17.25
N ASN A 110 -5.21 11.54 -18.44
CA ASN A 110 -4.43 11.26 -19.64
C ASN A 110 -4.89 12.14 -20.84
N SER A 111 -5.48 13.32 -20.59
CA SER A 111 -5.82 14.29 -21.65
C SER A 111 -5.42 15.75 -21.36
N LEU A 112 -4.43 16.21 -22.13
CA LEU A 112 -4.29 17.53 -22.77
C LEU A 112 -4.16 18.83 -21.95
N ILE A 113 -4.05 18.80 -20.62
CA ILE A 113 -3.50 19.95 -19.88
C ILE A 113 -2.37 19.45 -18.99
N ALA A 114 -1.14 19.70 -19.44
CA ALA A 114 0.08 19.45 -18.70
C ALA A 114 0.20 20.46 -17.55
N GLU A 115 -0.70 20.41 -16.57
CA GLU A 115 -0.42 21.02 -15.28
C GLU A 115 0.54 20.09 -14.54
N LYS A 116 1.82 20.48 -14.56
CA LYS A 116 2.95 19.76 -13.95
C LYS A 116 2.74 19.40 -12.46
N GLU A 117 1.72 19.95 -11.81
CA GLU A 117 1.50 19.81 -10.37
C GLU A 117 0.12 19.28 -9.97
N SER A 118 -0.78 18.96 -10.92
CA SER A 118 -2.13 18.51 -10.54
C SER A 118 -2.08 17.23 -9.69
N THR A 119 -2.72 17.32 -8.52
CA THR A 119 -2.94 16.28 -7.49
C THR A 119 -4.29 15.58 -7.64
N SER A 120 -5.08 16.02 -8.62
CA SER A 120 -6.45 15.60 -8.82
C SER A 120 -6.53 14.18 -9.36
N LEU A 121 -7.38 13.37 -8.74
CA LEU A 121 -7.65 11.99 -9.11
C LEU A 121 -9.04 11.91 -9.71
N TRP A 122 -9.10 11.68 -11.01
CA TRP A 122 -10.31 11.45 -11.80
C TRP A 122 -10.67 9.99 -11.75
N ILE A 123 -11.55 9.62 -10.82
CA ILE A 123 -11.95 8.23 -10.67
C ILE A 123 -13.26 8.02 -11.45
N PRO A 124 -13.27 7.13 -12.46
CA PRO A 124 -14.49 6.79 -13.17
C PRO A 124 -15.44 6.07 -12.23
N HIS A 125 -16.68 6.52 -12.19
CA HIS A 125 -17.70 5.88 -11.38
C HIS A 125 -17.83 4.40 -11.76
N LYS A 126 -17.78 4.06 -13.06
CA LYS A 126 -17.84 2.67 -13.55
C LYS A 126 -16.84 1.71 -12.87
N HIS A 127 -15.62 2.15 -12.57
CA HIS A 127 -14.61 1.29 -11.92
C HIS A 127 -14.85 1.08 -10.42
N ILE A 128 -15.65 1.96 -9.79
CA ILE A 128 -16.12 1.72 -8.44
C ILE A 128 -17.44 0.91 -8.46
N LEU A 129 -18.21 1.04 -9.55
CA LEU A 129 -19.59 0.57 -9.72
C LEU A 129 -19.77 -0.84 -10.30
N ASP A 130 -18.74 -1.49 -10.85
CA ASP A 130 -18.79 -2.93 -11.18
C ASP A 130 -19.01 -3.83 -9.95
N ILE A 131 -19.04 -3.24 -8.75
CA ILE A 131 -19.58 -3.83 -7.53
C ILE A 131 -21.08 -3.48 -7.42
N SER A 132 -21.89 -4.13 -8.27
CA SER A 132 -23.35 -4.32 -8.24
C SER A 132 -24.20 -3.49 -7.24
N ASN A 133 -25.16 -2.74 -7.81
CA ASN A 133 -26.32 -2.05 -7.22
C ASN A 133 -26.09 -0.69 -6.54
N LEU A 134 -26.21 0.36 -7.36
CA LEU A 134 -26.43 1.77 -7.02
C LEU A 134 -27.86 2.03 -6.53
N GLU A 135 -28.23 1.52 -5.36
CA GLU A 135 -29.46 2.00 -4.72
C GLU A 135 -29.23 2.71 -3.39
N ASN A 136 -27.99 2.82 -2.89
CA ASN A 136 -27.71 3.56 -1.66
C ASN A 136 -26.29 4.13 -1.67
N GLN A 137 -26.09 5.26 -1.00
CA GLN A 137 -24.76 5.77 -0.63
C GLN A 137 -23.91 4.61 -0.09
N GLN A 138 -22.83 4.25 -0.79
CA GLN A 138 -21.94 3.17 -0.38
C GLN A 138 -20.58 3.75 -0.03
N ALA A 139 -20.09 3.36 1.15
CA ALA A 139 -18.74 3.61 1.60
C ALA A 139 -17.84 2.43 1.20
N TYR A 140 -16.69 2.74 0.61
CA TYR A 140 -15.67 1.79 0.19
C TYR A 140 -14.40 2.05 0.97
N ASP A 141 -13.81 1.00 1.53
CA ASP A 141 -12.46 1.11 2.05
C ASP A 141 -11.51 1.06 0.85
N PHE A 142 -10.59 2.01 0.78
CA PHE A 142 -9.53 2.01 -0.22
C PHE A 142 -8.16 1.89 0.41
N ARG A 143 -7.21 1.40 -0.38
CA ARG A 143 -5.79 1.35 -0.05
C ARG A 143 -4.98 1.83 -1.22
N ILE A 144 -4.04 2.73 -0.96
CA ILE A 144 -3.04 3.16 -1.94
C ILE A 144 -1.70 2.58 -1.51
N VAL A 145 -1.04 1.85 -2.41
CA VAL A 145 0.30 1.30 -2.18
C VAL A 145 1.25 1.93 -3.19
N CYS A 146 2.28 2.61 -2.71
CA CYS A 146 3.31 3.22 -3.54
C CYS A 146 4.59 2.39 -3.52
N GLU A 147 5.39 2.46 -4.59
CA GLU A 147 6.63 1.70 -4.74
C GLU A 147 7.65 2.01 -3.62
N ASN A 148 7.63 3.22 -3.08
CA ASN A 148 8.47 3.66 -1.95
C ASN A 148 8.06 3.07 -0.58
N ALA A 149 7.21 2.03 -0.57
CA ALA A 149 6.64 1.36 0.60
C ALA A 149 5.68 2.21 1.46
N VAL A 150 5.33 3.43 1.03
CA VAL A 150 4.29 4.22 1.69
C VAL A 150 2.92 3.64 1.37
N THR A 151 2.11 3.42 2.40
CA THR A 151 0.74 2.90 2.26
C THR A 151 -0.26 3.87 2.88
N TYR A 152 -1.31 4.18 2.13
CA TYR A 152 -2.41 5.02 2.59
C TYR A 152 -3.69 4.19 2.68
N ASP A 153 -4.42 4.29 3.78
CA ASP A 153 -5.73 3.66 3.98
C ASP A 153 -6.79 4.74 4.18
N GLY A 154 -7.96 4.58 3.57
CA GLY A 154 -9.03 5.56 3.68
C GLY A 154 -10.41 4.98 3.36
N VAL A 155 -11.42 5.84 3.47
CA VAL A 155 -12.80 5.53 3.09
C VAL A 155 -13.25 6.52 2.02
N LEU A 156 -13.80 6.00 0.93
CA LEU A 156 -14.42 6.76 -0.14
C LEU A 156 -15.94 6.60 -0.04
N THR A 157 -16.67 7.70 0.04
CA THR A 157 -18.13 7.70 -0.02
C THR A 157 -18.57 8.31 -1.34
N ILE A 158 -19.35 7.57 -2.11
CA ILE A 158 -19.90 8.04 -3.39
C ILE A 158 -21.36 8.40 -3.16
N SER A 159 -21.74 9.59 -3.63
CA SER A 159 -23.09 10.17 -3.54
C SER A 159 -23.75 10.30 -4.89
#